data_AF-A0A7D8Z0D0-F1
#
_entry.id   AF-A0A7D8Z0D0-F1
#
_cell.length_a   1.000
_cell.length_b   1.000
_cell.length_c   1.000
_cell.angle_alpha   90.00
_cell.angle_beta   90.00
_cell.angle_gamma   90.00
#
_symmetry.space_group_name_H-M   'P 1'
#
loop_
_entity.id
_entity.type
_entity.pdbx_description
1 polymer ?
#
loop_
_entity_poly.entity_id
_entity_poly.type
_entity_poly.pdbx_seq_one_letter_code
_entity_poly.pdbx_strand_id
1 'polypeptide(L)'
;MFTIDAHLALPAPLATGISGSAAHALALAFAGSYVGSLYVSQALFARRDAAAIADGGAEASPLPAGHRDHPVTMRRRMAAVKAVTRLSLAGVWATVWRVGAYSVRDSVRPALALLGLSSLGLSNPLAYILAPVLFTGPLYEAYLDAELPGQTNWKWEFGLVERRNYVVGPVSEELVFRSAILAVSLLGHLPASYLVFGSPLWFGVAHVHHAIQTYRASDRTRRDALVAAARCGTSRYACRRR
;
A
#
# COMPACT_ATOMS: atom_id res chain seq x y z
N MET A 1 16.59 -22.30 -15.93
CA MET A 1 17.03 -20.89 -16.04
C MET A 1 15.83 -20.10 -16.54
N PHE A 2 15.13 -19.37 -15.65
CA PHE A 2 14.04 -18.48 -16.07
C PHE A 2 14.66 -17.26 -16.73
N THR A 3 14.81 -17.29 -18.05
CA THR A 3 15.18 -16.12 -18.85
C THR A 3 14.08 -15.07 -18.70
N ILE A 4 14.48 -13.83 -18.42
CA ILE A 4 13.56 -12.69 -18.45
C ILE A 4 13.06 -12.59 -19.89
N ASP A 5 11.73 -12.60 -20.06
CA ASP A 5 11.07 -12.43 -21.35
C ASP A 5 11.62 -11.19 -22.07
N ALA A 6 11.78 -11.24 -23.39
CA ALA A 6 12.21 -10.10 -24.21
C ALA A 6 11.31 -8.86 -23.99
N HIS A 7 10.06 -9.06 -23.56
CA HIS A 7 9.13 -7.99 -23.20
C HIS A 7 9.48 -7.23 -21.90
N LEU A 8 10.36 -7.77 -21.06
CA LEU A 8 10.84 -7.14 -19.83
C LEU A 8 12.24 -6.53 -20.00
N ALA A 9 12.80 -6.58 -21.22
CA ALA A 9 14.07 -5.93 -21.52
C ALA A 9 13.94 -4.41 -21.39
N LEU A 10 14.85 -3.81 -20.61
CA LEU A 10 14.91 -2.37 -20.46
C LEU A 10 15.33 -1.72 -21.79
N PRO A 11 14.79 -0.54 -22.14
CA PRO A 11 15.23 0.19 -23.32
C PRO A 11 16.71 0.55 -23.21
N ALA A 12 17.42 0.68 -24.33
CA ALA A 12 18.87 0.87 -24.38
C ALA A 12 19.43 1.91 -23.38
N PRO A 13 18.81 3.10 -23.17
CA PRO A 13 19.34 4.06 -22.20
C PRO A 13 19.26 3.57 -20.74
N LEU A 14 18.36 2.64 -20.43
CA LEU A 14 18.20 2.05 -19.10
C LEU A 14 18.87 0.67 -18.97
N ALA A 15 19.53 0.17 -20.01
CA ALA A 15 20.12 -1.17 -20.02
C ALA A 15 21.25 -1.34 -19.00
N THR A 16 21.92 -0.25 -18.60
CA THR A 16 22.91 -0.26 -17.51
C THR A 16 22.25 -0.42 -16.14
N GLY A 17 21.02 0.11 -15.99
CA GLY A 17 20.21 0.00 -14.78
C GLY A 17 20.89 0.53 -13.53
N ILE A 18 20.53 -0.06 -12.39
CA ILE A 18 21.14 0.17 -11.08
C ILE A 18 21.69 -1.15 -10.54
N SER A 19 22.55 -1.09 -9.52
CA SER A 19 22.97 -2.30 -8.82
C SER A 19 21.78 -2.98 -8.12
N GLY A 20 21.82 -4.30 -7.99
CA GLY A 20 20.82 -5.03 -7.22
C GLY A 20 20.69 -4.53 -5.78
N SER A 21 21.80 -4.13 -5.13
CA SER A 21 21.77 -3.56 -3.79
C SER A 21 21.03 -2.21 -3.74
N ALA A 22 21.23 -1.34 -4.74
CA ALA A 22 20.50 -0.08 -4.85
C ALA A 22 19.00 -0.32 -5.07
N ALA A 23 18.63 -1.34 -5.87
CA ALA A 23 17.23 -1.73 -6.06
C ALA A 23 16.56 -2.15 -4.74
N HIS A 24 17.22 -3.00 -3.94
CA HIS A 24 16.71 -3.39 -2.62
C HIS A 24 16.65 -2.21 -1.65
N ALA A 25 17.64 -1.31 -1.67
CA ALA A 25 17.66 -0.11 -0.83
C ALA A 25 16.50 0.84 -1.17
N LEU A 26 16.22 1.05 -2.46
CA LEU A 26 15.06 1.85 -2.90
C LEU A 26 13.74 1.17 -2.53
N ALA A 27 13.61 -0.15 -2.73
CA ALA A 27 12.42 -0.90 -2.32
C ALA A 27 12.16 -0.79 -0.81
N LEU A 28 13.22 -0.92 0.00
CA LEU A 28 13.17 -0.71 1.45
C LEU A 28 12.76 0.73 1.79
N ALA A 29 13.33 1.72 1.10
CA ALA A 29 12.98 3.12 1.33
C ALA A 29 11.51 3.41 0.99
N PHE A 30 10.97 2.85 -0.09
CA PHE A 30 9.57 3.01 -0.48
C PHE A 30 8.63 2.32 0.51
N ALA A 31 8.87 1.04 0.83
CA ALA A 31 8.07 0.30 1.80
C ALA A 31 8.15 0.91 3.21
N GLY A 32 9.36 1.24 3.65
CA GLY A 32 9.64 1.83 4.96
C GLY A 32 9.06 3.22 5.12
N SER A 33 9.18 4.08 4.10
CA SER A 33 8.55 5.42 4.14
C SER A 33 7.03 5.32 4.13
N TYR A 34 6.45 4.37 3.39
CA TYR A 34 5.00 4.15 3.36
C TYR A 34 4.49 3.81 4.77
N VAL A 35 5.09 2.80 5.40
CA VAL A 35 4.78 2.40 6.78
C VAL A 35 5.06 3.53 7.77
N GLY A 36 6.25 4.12 7.71
CA GLY A 36 6.69 5.19 8.60
C GLY A 36 5.75 6.40 8.58
N SER A 37 5.20 6.75 7.41
CA SER A 37 4.24 7.84 7.28
C SER A 37 2.98 7.65 8.13
N LEU A 38 2.55 6.40 8.34
CA LEU A 38 1.38 6.07 9.16
C LEU A 38 1.67 6.34 10.64
N TYR A 39 2.89 6.08 11.10
CA TYR A 39 3.32 6.33 12.47
C TYR A 39 3.59 7.81 12.71
N VAL A 40 4.30 8.47 11.79
CA VAL A 40 4.59 9.91 11.87
C VAL A 40 3.30 10.73 11.87
N SER A 41 2.35 10.41 10.99
CA SER A 41 1.06 11.12 10.95
C SER A 41 0.23 10.93 12.23
N GLN A 42 0.37 9.79 12.92
CA GLN A 42 -0.25 9.56 14.23
C GLN A 42 0.48 10.30 15.37
N ALA A 43 1.82 10.26 15.40
CA ALA A 43 2.61 10.92 16.44
C ALA A 43 2.50 12.46 16.38
N LEU A 44 2.52 13.03 15.18
CA LEU A 44 2.28 14.46 14.97
C LEU A 44 0.85 14.87 15.34
N PHE A 45 -0.11 13.95 15.21
CA PHE A 45 -1.48 14.16 15.64
C PHE A 45 -1.60 14.18 17.16
N ALA A 46 -1.05 13.17 17.87
CA ALA A 46 -1.06 13.14 19.33
C ALA A 46 -0.49 14.42 19.95
N ARG A 47 0.57 14.98 19.34
CA ARG A 47 1.16 16.26 19.77
C ARG A 47 0.29 17.49 19.50
N ARG A 48 -0.41 17.54 18.36
CA ARG A 48 -1.27 18.69 17.99
C ARG A 48 -2.59 18.68 18.74
N ASP A 49 -3.17 17.53 19.03
CA ASP A 49 -4.43 17.43 19.74
C ASP A 49 -4.26 17.63 21.25
N ALA A 50 -3.11 17.25 21.83
CA ALA A 50 -2.74 17.73 23.17
C ALA A 50 -2.72 19.26 23.24
N ALA A 51 -2.32 19.94 22.15
CA ALA A 51 -2.34 21.39 22.05
C ALA A 51 -3.73 21.97 21.71
N ALA A 52 -4.57 21.28 20.92
CA ALA A 52 -5.90 21.74 20.53
C ALA A 52 -7.01 21.43 21.56
N ILE A 53 -6.88 20.36 22.35
CA ILE A 53 -7.72 20.07 23.52
C ILE A 53 -7.50 21.16 24.59
N ALA A 54 -6.29 21.71 24.68
CA ALA A 54 -6.03 22.89 25.51
C ALA A 54 -6.72 24.17 24.98
N ASP A 55 -7.19 24.18 23.73
CA ASP A 55 -7.78 25.34 23.03
C ASP A 55 -9.27 25.15 22.66
N GLY A 56 -9.94 24.14 23.25
CA GLY A 56 -11.42 24.03 23.24
C GLY A 56 -12.10 23.62 21.91
N GLY A 57 -11.36 23.24 20.87
CA GLY A 57 -11.88 23.08 19.49
C GLY A 57 -12.22 21.67 19.00
N ALA A 58 -12.67 20.74 19.83
CA ALA A 58 -12.84 19.34 19.40
C ALA A 58 -14.14 19.10 18.57
N GLU A 59 -13.97 18.69 17.30
CA GLU A 59 -15.01 18.06 16.47
C GLU A 59 -15.57 16.82 17.22
N ALA A 60 -16.87 16.81 17.52
CA ALA A 60 -17.51 15.78 18.35
C ALA A 60 -17.51 14.41 17.66
N SER A 61 -16.51 13.59 17.97
CA SER A 61 -16.43 12.18 17.60
C SER A 61 -16.50 11.32 18.87
N PRO A 62 -17.29 10.24 18.89
CA PRO A 62 -17.38 9.34 20.06
C PRO A 62 -16.10 8.53 20.31
N LEU A 63 -15.13 8.57 19.39
CA LEU A 63 -13.83 7.91 19.54
C LEU A 63 -12.80 8.87 20.14
N PRO A 64 -11.91 8.39 21.04
CA PRO A 64 -10.83 9.20 21.59
C PRO A 64 -9.95 9.84 20.50
N ALA A 65 -9.52 11.09 20.71
CA ALA A 65 -8.53 11.73 19.87
C ALA A 65 -7.26 10.86 19.79
N GLY A 66 -6.84 10.50 18.58
CA GLY A 66 -5.67 9.65 18.32
C GLY A 66 -6.04 8.20 18.02
N HIS A 67 -7.30 7.80 18.22
CA HIS A 67 -7.80 6.52 17.73
C HIS A 67 -7.66 6.46 16.20
N ARG A 68 -7.26 5.31 15.66
CA ARG A 68 -7.00 5.11 14.22
C ARG A 68 -8.19 5.51 13.34
N ASP A 69 -9.40 5.23 13.80
CA ASP A 69 -10.64 5.46 13.06
C ASP A 69 -11.30 6.83 13.38
N HIS A 70 -10.64 7.68 14.17
CA HIS A 70 -11.05 9.07 14.33
C HIS A 70 -10.99 9.79 12.97
N PRO A 71 -12.01 10.58 12.57
CA PRO A 71 -12.12 11.13 11.22
C PRO A 71 -10.93 12.00 10.83
N VAL A 72 -10.42 12.83 11.74
CA VAL A 72 -9.24 13.66 11.50
C VAL A 72 -7.97 12.81 11.31
N THR A 73 -7.79 11.78 12.15
CA THR A 73 -6.66 10.85 12.07
C THR A 73 -6.67 10.10 10.73
N MET A 74 -7.85 9.65 10.30
CA MET A 74 -8.03 9.00 9.00
C MET A 74 -7.68 9.96 7.84
N ARG A 75 -8.18 11.21 7.85
CA ARG A 75 -7.84 12.22 6.82
C ARG A 75 -6.33 12.46 6.72
N ARG A 76 -5.65 12.62 7.85
CA ARG A 76 -4.20 12.87 7.89
C ARG A 76 -3.38 11.65 7.44
N ARG A 77 -3.74 10.45 7.87
CA ARG A 77 -3.09 9.21 7.40
C ARG A 77 -3.21 9.05 5.90
N MET A 78 -4.41 9.27 5.35
CA MET A 78 -4.61 9.27 3.90
C MET A 78 -3.80 10.36 3.19
N ALA A 79 -3.67 11.56 3.77
CA ALA A 79 -2.85 12.62 3.20
C ALA A 79 -1.35 12.26 3.21
N ALA A 80 -0.85 11.68 4.31
CA ALA A 80 0.52 11.23 4.45
C ALA A 80 0.85 10.10 3.46
N VAL A 81 -0.02 9.10 3.35
CA VAL A 81 0.11 8.01 2.37
C VAL A 81 0.14 8.57 0.94
N LYS A 82 -0.80 9.45 0.57
CA LYS A 82 -0.79 10.10 -0.76
C LYS A 82 0.49 10.90 -1.03
N ALA A 83 1.09 11.51 -0.01
CA ALA A 83 2.35 12.22 -0.16
C ALA A 83 3.51 11.25 -0.41
N VAL A 84 3.61 10.19 0.38
CA VAL A 84 4.69 9.19 0.24
C VAL A 84 4.55 8.37 -1.05
N THR A 85 3.34 8.05 -1.49
CA THR A 85 3.12 7.42 -2.80
C THR A 85 3.67 8.32 -3.91
N ARG A 86 3.36 9.63 -3.91
CA ARG A 86 3.91 10.57 -4.89
C ARG A 86 5.44 10.65 -4.83
N LEU A 87 6.02 10.66 -3.63
CA LEU A 87 7.48 10.65 -3.45
C LEU A 87 8.11 9.36 -3.97
N SER A 88 7.48 8.20 -3.79
CA SER A 88 7.97 6.92 -4.29
C SER A 88 7.96 6.89 -5.82
N LEU A 89 6.88 7.35 -6.44
CA LEU A 89 6.78 7.49 -7.91
C LEU A 89 7.80 8.50 -8.45
N ALA A 90 7.98 9.63 -7.77
CA ALA A 90 9.00 10.61 -8.11
C ALA A 90 10.41 10.05 -7.94
N GLY A 91 10.63 9.19 -6.95
CA GLY A 91 11.89 8.47 -6.75
C GLY A 91 12.23 7.58 -7.92
N VAL A 92 11.27 6.77 -8.41
CA VAL A 92 11.44 5.95 -9.62
C VAL A 92 11.74 6.83 -10.84
N TRP A 93 10.95 7.89 -11.04
CA TRP A 93 11.17 8.83 -12.15
C TRP A 93 12.57 9.47 -12.08
N ALA A 94 13.03 9.88 -10.90
CA ALA A 94 14.36 10.41 -10.70
C ALA A 94 15.45 9.36 -10.99
N THR A 95 15.27 8.10 -10.60
CA THR A 95 16.19 7.02 -10.96
C THR A 95 16.26 6.84 -12.47
N VAL A 96 15.13 6.79 -13.16
CA VAL A 96 15.06 6.68 -14.64
C VAL A 96 15.73 7.87 -15.31
N TRP A 97 15.46 9.09 -14.83
CA TRP A 97 16.05 10.31 -15.34
C TRP A 97 17.58 10.29 -15.23
N ARG A 98 18.11 9.88 -14.07
CA ARG A 98 19.55 9.86 -13.80
C ARG A 98 20.27 8.74 -14.53
N VAL A 99 19.75 7.51 -14.48
CA VAL A 99 20.37 6.32 -15.10
C VAL A 99 20.32 6.41 -16.62
N GLY A 100 19.18 6.85 -17.16
CA GLY A 100 18.98 6.94 -18.61
C GLY A 100 19.60 8.16 -19.27
N ALA A 101 20.23 9.06 -18.50
CA ALA A 101 20.76 10.34 -18.98
C ALA A 101 19.76 11.14 -19.84
N TYR A 102 18.46 10.99 -19.55
CA TYR A 102 17.40 11.64 -20.30
C TYR A 102 17.30 13.12 -19.95
N SER A 103 16.64 13.90 -20.81
CA SER A 103 16.10 15.19 -20.38
C SER A 103 14.96 14.97 -19.36
N VAL A 104 14.63 16.01 -18.59
CA VAL A 104 13.52 15.97 -17.62
C VAL A 104 12.21 15.60 -18.31
N ARG A 105 11.97 16.09 -19.52
CA ARG A 105 10.74 15.80 -20.29
C ARG A 105 10.75 14.39 -20.86
N ASP A 106 11.88 13.94 -21.39
CA ASP A 106 11.98 12.65 -22.07
C ASP A 106 11.99 11.46 -21.11
N SER A 107 12.36 11.70 -19.84
CA SER A 107 12.33 10.67 -18.79
C SER A 107 10.92 10.28 -18.31
N VAL A 108 9.89 11.10 -18.61
CA VAL A 108 8.51 10.86 -18.13
C VAL A 108 7.91 9.59 -18.73
N ARG A 109 7.95 9.45 -20.05
CA ARG A 109 7.38 8.29 -20.75
C ARG A 109 8.01 6.95 -20.33
N PRO A 110 9.35 6.78 -20.30
CA PRO A 110 9.95 5.54 -19.83
C PRO A 110 9.68 5.28 -18.34
N ALA A 111 9.60 6.32 -17.49
CA ALA A 111 9.22 6.14 -16.10
C ALA A 111 7.77 5.63 -15.95
N LEU A 112 6.81 6.21 -16.69
CA LEU A 112 5.42 5.74 -16.70
C LEU A 112 5.30 4.32 -17.26
N ALA A 113 6.08 3.98 -18.28
CA ALA A 113 6.13 2.63 -18.82
C ALA A 113 6.66 1.61 -17.80
N LEU A 114 7.75 1.95 -17.13
CA LEU A 114 8.36 1.09 -16.11
C LEU A 114 7.48 0.93 -14.85
N LEU A 115 6.75 1.98 -14.47
CA LEU A 115 5.72 1.93 -13.43
C LEU A 115 4.47 1.14 -13.86
N GLY A 116 4.37 0.69 -15.11
CA GLY A 116 3.20 -0.03 -15.63
C GLY A 116 1.97 0.86 -15.85
N LEU A 117 2.13 2.19 -15.82
CA LEU A 117 1.04 3.17 -15.96
C LEU A 117 0.77 3.58 -17.41
N SER A 118 1.60 3.13 -18.35
CA SER A 118 1.46 3.46 -19.78
C SER A 118 0.39 2.64 -20.51
N SER A 119 -0.03 1.50 -19.93
CA SER A 119 -1.06 0.63 -20.49
C SER A 119 -2.11 0.33 -19.42
N LEU A 120 -3.40 0.39 -19.75
CA LEU A 120 -4.49 0.02 -18.85
C LEU A 120 -4.56 -1.49 -18.56
N GLY A 121 -3.52 -2.26 -18.93
CA GLY A 121 -3.36 -3.70 -18.65
C GLY A 121 -4.35 -4.63 -19.37
N LEU A 122 -5.17 -4.10 -20.27
CA LEU A 122 -6.19 -4.85 -21.03
C LEU A 122 -5.63 -6.02 -21.86
N SER A 123 -4.31 -6.06 -22.07
CA SER A 123 -3.63 -7.12 -22.82
C SER A 123 -3.49 -8.45 -22.07
N ASN A 124 -3.67 -8.48 -20.74
CA ASN A 124 -3.58 -9.71 -19.97
C ASN A 124 -4.76 -9.87 -18.99
N PRO A 125 -5.91 -10.38 -19.44
CA PRO A 125 -7.11 -10.54 -18.61
C PRO A 125 -6.88 -11.49 -17.41
N LEU A 126 -5.99 -12.47 -17.53
CA LEU A 126 -5.70 -13.43 -16.46
C LEU A 126 -5.06 -12.76 -15.24
N ALA A 127 -4.28 -11.69 -15.43
CA ALA A 127 -3.70 -10.94 -14.33
C ALA A 127 -4.77 -10.35 -13.38
N TYR A 128 -5.97 -10.06 -13.89
CA TYR A 128 -7.07 -9.51 -13.09
C TYR A 128 -7.85 -10.55 -12.29
N ILE A 129 -7.69 -11.85 -12.59
CA ILE A 129 -8.40 -12.94 -11.89
C ILE A 129 -7.74 -13.25 -10.55
N LEU A 130 -6.44 -12.99 -10.42
CA LEU A 130 -5.69 -13.28 -9.19
C LEU A 130 -6.26 -12.56 -7.97
N ALA A 131 -6.62 -11.28 -8.11
CA ALA A 131 -7.18 -10.51 -6.99
C ALA A 131 -8.53 -11.09 -6.49
N PRO A 132 -9.57 -11.28 -7.32
CA PRO A 132 -10.80 -11.96 -6.91
C PRO A 132 -10.57 -13.32 -6.22
N VAL A 133 -9.64 -14.13 -6.71
CA VAL A 133 -9.29 -15.42 -6.08
C VAL A 133 -8.73 -15.21 -4.68
N LEU A 134 -7.78 -14.28 -4.51
CA LEU A 134 -7.21 -13.96 -3.18
C LEU A 134 -8.24 -13.35 -2.22
N PHE A 135 -9.22 -12.61 -2.75
CA PHE A 135 -10.31 -12.00 -1.98
C PHE A 135 -11.53 -12.91 -1.76
N THR A 136 -11.47 -14.16 -2.22
CA THR A 136 -12.59 -15.11 -2.02
C THR A 136 -12.89 -15.33 -0.53
N GLY A 137 -11.86 -15.36 0.33
CA GLY A 137 -12.03 -15.46 1.79
C GLY A 137 -12.83 -14.29 2.38
N PRO A 138 -12.37 -13.03 2.23
CA PRO A 138 -13.12 -11.84 2.64
C PRO A 138 -14.55 -11.76 2.09
N LEU A 139 -14.74 -12.11 0.81
CA LEU A 139 -16.07 -12.11 0.20
C LEU A 139 -16.99 -13.16 0.84
N TYR A 140 -16.44 -14.33 1.18
CA TYR A 140 -17.17 -15.36 1.92
C TYR A 140 -17.51 -14.94 3.35
N GLU A 141 -16.59 -14.26 4.07
CA GLU A 141 -16.87 -13.69 5.39
C GLU A 141 -18.01 -12.65 5.31
N ALA A 142 -17.94 -11.73 4.36
CA ALA A 142 -19.00 -10.72 4.14
C ALA A 142 -20.35 -11.36 3.77
N TYR A 143 -20.34 -12.47 3.04
CA TYR A 143 -21.55 -13.24 2.74
C TYR A 143 -22.18 -13.82 4.01
N LEU A 144 -21.37 -14.40 4.91
CA LEU A 144 -21.84 -14.96 6.18
C LEU A 144 -22.40 -13.90 7.12
N ASP A 145 -21.80 -12.69 7.12
CA ASP A 145 -22.27 -11.55 7.92
C ASP A 145 -23.49 -10.83 7.32
N ALA A 146 -23.99 -11.31 6.17
CA ALA A 146 -25.10 -10.74 5.42
C ALA A 146 -24.86 -9.30 4.93
N GLU A 147 -23.61 -8.94 4.62
CA GLU A 147 -23.19 -7.58 4.25
C GLU A 147 -23.02 -7.38 2.73
N LEU A 148 -23.13 -8.43 1.92
CA LEU A 148 -23.04 -8.32 0.46
C LEU A 148 -24.25 -7.62 -0.16
N PRO A 149 -24.11 -7.03 -1.37
CA PRO A 149 -25.21 -6.40 -2.08
C PRO A 149 -26.46 -7.30 -2.15
N GLY A 150 -27.59 -6.80 -1.65
CA GLY A 150 -28.86 -7.52 -1.61
C GLY A 150 -29.09 -8.38 -0.36
N GLN A 151 -28.16 -8.43 0.59
CA GLN A 151 -28.36 -9.09 1.89
C GLN A 151 -28.91 -8.12 2.96
N THR A 152 -29.36 -8.66 4.10
CA THR A 152 -30.10 -7.93 5.13
C THR A 152 -29.29 -6.82 5.83
N ASN A 153 -27.97 -6.97 5.96
CA ASN A 153 -27.10 -5.98 6.58
C ASN A 153 -26.37 -5.12 5.54
N TRP A 154 -26.74 -5.21 4.24
CA TRP A 154 -26.12 -4.41 3.20
C TRP A 154 -26.38 -2.93 3.41
N LYS A 155 -25.31 -2.15 3.46
CA LYS A 155 -25.37 -0.68 3.52
C LYS A 155 -24.50 -0.12 2.41
N TRP A 156 -25.12 0.67 1.53
CA TRP A 156 -24.38 1.45 0.54
C TRP A 156 -24.07 2.82 1.11
N GLU A 157 -22.88 2.96 1.72
CA GLU A 157 -22.34 4.23 2.17
C GLU A 157 -20.99 4.45 1.50
N PHE A 158 -20.75 5.65 0.96
CA PHE A 158 -19.43 6.01 0.40
C PHE A 158 -18.80 7.15 1.21
N GLY A 159 -18.67 6.87 2.51
CA GLY A 159 -18.12 7.77 3.50
C GLY A 159 -16.60 7.79 3.52
N LEU A 160 -16.05 8.34 4.60
CA LEU A 160 -14.61 8.51 4.77
C LEU A 160 -13.88 7.16 4.92
N VAL A 161 -14.53 6.18 5.56
CA VAL A 161 -14.01 4.83 5.77
C VAL A 161 -13.96 4.05 4.46
N GLU A 162 -15.00 4.15 3.65
CA GLU A 162 -15.12 3.46 2.38
C GLU A 162 -14.16 4.04 1.34
N ARG A 163 -14.00 5.37 1.29
CA ARG A 163 -12.93 6.00 0.48
C ARG A 163 -11.55 5.52 0.87
N ARG A 164 -11.26 5.38 2.17
CA ARG A 164 -9.99 4.83 2.65
C ARG A 164 -9.80 3.38 2.19
N ASN A 165 -10.83 2.55 2.39
CA ASN A 165 -10.75 1.10 2.20
C ASN A 165 -10.78 0.67 0.73
N TYR A 166 -11.59 1.32 -0.10
CA TYR A 166 -11.83 0.90 -1.49
C TYR A 166 -11.04 1.69 -2.52
N VAL A 167 -10.54 2.88 -2.17
CA VAL A 167 -9.82 3.73 -3.12
C VAL A 167 -8.42 4.04 -2.63
N VAL A 168 -8.28 4.78 -1.54
CA VAL A 168 -6.97 5.34 -1.15
C VAL A 168 -5.98 4.23 -0.80
N GLY A 169 -6.37 3.28 0.06
CA GLY A 169 -5.53 2.14 0.43
C GLY A 169 -5.11 1.34 -0.79
N PRO A 170 -6.04 0.68 -1.51
CA PRO A 170 -5.72 -0.17 -2.65
C PRO A 170 -4.88 0.53 -3.73
N VAL A 171 -5.27 1.74 -4.13
CA VAL A 171 -4.52 2.49 -5.16
C VAL A 171 -3.10 2.81 -4.68
N SER A 172 -2.95 3.26 -3.44
CA SER A 172 -1.62 3.59 -2.91
C SER A 172 -0.74 2.36 -2.73
N GLU A 173 -1.32 1.22 -2.35
CA GLU A 173 -0.60 -0.04 -2.18
C GLU A 173 -0.13 -0.60 -3.53
N GLU A 174 -0.99 -0.60 -4.55
CA GLU A 174 -0.62 -1.01 -5.91
C GLU A 174 0.45 -0.10 -6.54
N LEU A 175 0.38 1.22 -6.31
CA LEU A 175 1.39 2.15 -6.83
C LEU A 175 2.75 1.98 -6.13
N VAL A 176 2.78 1.72 -4.83
CA VAL A 176 4.04 1.61 -4.08
C VAL A 176 4.59 0.19 -4.17
N PHE A 177 3.85 -0.81 -3.73
CA PHE A 177 4.36 -2.16 -3.51
C PHE A 177 4.43 -3.00 -4.77
N ARG A 178 3.57 -2.72 -5.75
CA ARG A 178 3.65 -3.38 -7.06
C ARG A 178 4.43 -2.50 -8.03
N SER A 179 3.92 -1.30 -8.33
CA SER A 179 4.47 -0.48 -9.42
C SER A 179 5.89 0.02 -9.12
N ALA A 180 6.09 0.76 -8.02
CA ALA A 180 7.40 1.36 -7.72
C ALA A 180 8.47 0.31 -7.35
N ILE A 181 8.13 -0.69 -6.52
CA ILE A 181 9.07 -1.75 -6.14
C ILE A 181 9.44 -2.65 -7.33
N LEU A 182 8.50 -3.04 -8.20
CA LEU A 182 8.84 -3.78 -9.41
C LEU A 182 9.68 -2.94 -10.37
N ALA A 183 9.38 -1.65 -10.53
CA ALA A 183 10.15 -0.75 -11.38
C ALA A 183 11.64 -0.71 -10.99
N VAL A 184 11.95 -0.50 -9.72
CA VAL A 184 13.36 -0.50 -9.25
C VAL A 184 13.99 -1.89 -9.26
N SER A 185 13.20 -2.94 -9.07
CA SER A 185 13.67 -4.33 -9.16
C SER A 185 14.05 -4.70 -10.60
N LEU A 186 13.30 -4.22 -11.59
CA LEU A 186 13.61 -4.35 -13.01
C LEU A 186 14.87 -3.56 -13.37
N LEU A 187 14.98 -2.30 -12.93
CA LEU A 187 16.21 -1.52 -13.10
C LEU A 187 17.42 -2.18 -12.44
N GLY A 188 17.21 -2.90 -11.34
CA GLY A 188 18.23 -3.68 -10.63
C GLY A 188 18.62 -5.00 -11.30
N HIS A 189 18.02 -5.33 -12.45
CA HIS A 189 18.19 -6.60 -13.15
C HIS A 189 17.95 -7.82 -12.25
N LEU A 190 17.00 -7.71 -11.30
CA LEU A 190 16.66 -8.82 -10.42
C LEU A 190 15.97 -9.94 -11.21
N PRO A 191 16.22 -11.22 -10.86
CA PRO A 191 15.72 -12.34 -11.64
C PRO A 191 14.18 -12.40 -11.63
N ALA A 192 13.58 -12.97 -12.67
CA ALA A 192 12.13 -13.12 -12.79
C ALA A 192 11.50 -13.82 -11.57
N SER A 193 12.20 -14.81 -10.98
CA SER A 193 11.76 -15.46 -9.74
C SER A 193 11.61 -14.49 -8.58
N TYR A 194 12.51 -13.52 -8.44
CA TYR A 194 12.39 -12.46 -7.43
C TYR A 194 11.25 -11.52 -7.77
N LEU A 195 11.05 -11.14 -9.03
CA LEU A 195 9.92 -10.27 -9.41
C LEU A 195 8.58 -10.91 -9.04
N VAL A 196 8.42 -12.22 -9.26
CA VAL A 196 7.19 -12.96 -8.98
C VAL A 196 7.01 -13.29 -7.50
N PHE A 197 8.06 -13.79 -6.82
CA PHE A 197 7.95 -14.32 -5.46
C PHE A 197 8.62 -13.46 -4.39
N GLY A 198 9.68 -12.73 -4.75
CA GLY A 198 10.45 -11.90 -3.82
C GLY A 198 9.84 -10.52 -3.60
N SER A 199 9.47 -9.82 -4.67
CA SER A 199 8.92 -8.46 -4.57
C SER A 199 7.65 -8.35 -3.71
N PRO A 200 6.70 -9.32 -3.72
CA PRO A 200 5.53 -9.26 -2.85
C PRO A 200 5.87 -9.36 -1.35
N LEU A 201 7.06 -9.84 -0.98
CA LEU A 201 7.47 -9.93 0.42
C LEU A 201 7.59 -8.55 1.07
N TRP A 202 7.90 -7.49 0.31
CA TRP A 202 7.90 -6.12 0.82
C TRP A 202 6.52 -5.68 1.31
N PHE A 203 5.46 -6.05 0.57
CA PHE A 203 4.08 -5.84 0.99
C PHE A 203 3.78 -6.63 2.27
N GLY A 204 4.18 -7.90 2.33
CA GLY A 204 4.01 -8.74 3.51
C GLY A 204 4.69 -8.15 4.76
N VAL A 205 5.96 -7.75 4.65
CA VAL A 205 6.72 -7.12 5.75
C VAL A 205 6.06 -5.81 6.20
N ALA A 206 5.60 -4.98 5.27
CA ALA A 206 4.88 -3.76 5.62
C ALA A 206 3.61 -4.07 6.42
N HIS A 207 2.92 -5.18 6.17
CA HIS A 207 1.71 -5.55 6.91
C HIS A 207 1.99 -6.19 8.27
N VAL A 208 3.22 -6.64 8.54
CA VAL A 208 3.62 -7.12 9.88
C VAL A 208 3.42 -6.04 10.95
N HIS A 209 3.51 -4.75 10.60
CA HIS A 209 3.23 -3.68 11.55
C HIS A 209 1.81 -3.76 12.13
N HIS A 210 0.85 -4.29 11.36
CA HIS A 210 -0.54 -4.43 11.81
C HIS A 210 -0.64 -5.60 12.78
N ALA A 211 0.01 -6.72 12.48
CA ALA A 211 0.10 -7.86 13.39
C ALA A 211 0.73 -7.46 14.73
N ILE A 212 1.83 -6.69 14.71
CA ILE A 212 2.50 -6.19 15.92
C ILE A 212 1.59 -5.24 16.70
N GLN A 213 0.90 -4.32 16.02
CA GLN A 213 -0.01 -3.38 16.68
C GLN A 213 -1.17 -4.10 17.34
N THR A 214 -1.76 -5.09 16.66
CA THR A 214 -2.83 -5.92 17.22
C THR A 214 -2.34 -6.72 18.42
N TYR A 215 -1.16 -7.35 18.33
CA TYR A 215 -0.55 -8.08 19.44
C TYR A 215 -0.31 -7.19 20.67
N ARG A 216 0.17 -5.97 20.48
CA ARG A 216 0.43 -5.01 21.58
C ARG A 216 -0.86 -4.44 22.19
N ALA A 217 -1.92 -4.33 21.40
CA ALA A 217 -3.22 -3.81 21.85
C ALA A 217 -4.11 -4.88 22.50
N SER A 218 -3.82 -6.16 22.26
CA SER A 218 -4.58 -7.26 22.82
C SER A 218 -4.05 -7.64 24.20
N ASP A 219 -4.88 -7.50 25.23
CA ASP A 219 -4.71 -8.10 26.56
C ASP A 219 -5.00 -9.62 26.54
N ARG A 220 -4.80 -10.27 25.38
CA ARG A 220 -5.23 -11.64 25.08
C ARG A 220 -4.06 -12.56 24.76
N THR A 221 -4.31 -13.86 24.94
CA THR A 221 -3.33 -14.93 24.68
C THR A 221 -2.80 -14.90 23.24
N ARG A 222 -1.56 -15.37 23.03
CA ARG A 222 -0.85 -15.37 21.72
C ARG A 222 -1.69 -15.89 20.54
N ARG A 223 -2.61 -16.83 20.78
CA ARG A 223 -3.52 -17.37 19.75
C ARG A 223 -4.51 -16.33 19.22
N ASP A 224 -5.11 -15.54 20.11
CA ASP A 224 -6.12 -14.55 19.71
C ASP A 224 -5.50 -13.40 18.91
N ALA A 225 -4.27 -13.01 19.26
CA ALA A 225 -3.50 -12.02 18.51
C ALA A 225 -3.11 -12.52 17.11
N LEU A 226 -2.72 -13.79 16.96
CA LEU A 226 -2.41 -14.39 15.66
C LEU A 226 -3.65 -14.51 14.77
N VAL A 227 -4.78 -14.92 15.33
CA VAL A 227 -6.06 -14.98 14.61
C VAL A 227 -6.52 -13.58 14.20
N ALA A 228 -6.38 -12.59 15.07
CA ALA A 228 -6.72 -11.21 14.76
C ALA A 228 -5.79 -10.61 13.69
N ALA A 229 -4.49 -10.92 13.71
CA ALA A 229 -3.54 -10.50 12.69
C ALA A 229 -3.85 -11.12 11.31
N ALA A 230 -4.19 -12.42 11.27
CA ALA A 230 -4.61 -13.10 10.05
C ALA A 230 -5.89 -12.49 9.45
N ARG A 231 -6.84 -12.08 10.30
CA ARG A 231 -8.09 -11.41 9.88
C ARG A 231 -7.88 -9.94 9.48
N CYS A 232 -6.97 -9.23 10.13
CA CYS A 232 -6.72 -7.81 9.85
C CYS A 232 -6.08 -7.56 8.47
N GLY A 233 -5.43 -8.58 7.90
CA GLY A 233 -4.92 -8.56 6.52
C GLY A 233 -6.00 -8.66 5.45
N THR A 234 -7.20 -9.11 5.80
CA THR A 234 -8.23 -9.56 4.83
C THR A 234 -9.58 -8.87 5.00
N SER A 235 -9.98 -8.47 6.21
CA SER A 235 -11.21 -7.70 6.45
C SER A 235 -11.05 -6.75 7.64
N ARG A 236 -11.11 -5.43 7.36
CA ARG A 236 -11.11 -4.39 8.41
C ARG A 236 -12.50 -4.19 9.06
N TYR A 237 -13.53 -4.91 8.62
CA TYR A 237 -14.91 -4.71 9.09
C TYR A 237 -15.21 -5.42 10.43
N ALA A 238 -14.47 -6.48 10.76
CA ALA A 238 -14.65 -7.21 12.03
C ALA A 238 -14.32 -6.38 13.30
N CYS A 239 -13.63 -5.24 13.16
CA CYS A 239 -13.29 -4.37 14.30
C CYS A 239 -14.41 -3.35 14.64
N ARG A 240 -15.52 -3.31 13.90
CA ARG A 240 -16.62 -2.35 14.15
C ARG A 240 -17.68 -2.85 15.14
N ARG A 241 -17.61 -4.10 15.60
CA ARG A 241 -18.64 -4.71 16.47
C ARG A 241 -18.12 -5.28 17.80
N ARG A 242 -17.12 -4.65 18.41
CA ARG A 242 -16.83 -4.84 19.83
C ARG A 242 -16.57 -3.51 20.51
#